data_AF-A0A1G1E4B9-F1
#
_entry.id   AF-A0A1G1E4B9-F1
#
_cell.length_a   1.000
_cell.length_b   1.000
_cell.length_c   1.000
_cell.angle_alpha   90.00
_cell.angle_beta   90.00
_cell.angle_gamma   90.00
#
_symmetry.space_group_name_H-M   'P 1'
#
loop_
_entity.id
_entity.type
_entity.pdbx_description
1 polymer ?
#
loop_
_entity_poly.entity_id
_entity_poly.type
_entity_poly.pdbx_seq_one_letter_code
_entity_poly.pdbx_strand_id
1 'polypeptide(L)'
;MEAIEKFVRGVDLETFKKDDMRSSAVIRKFEIIGEATKNIPEDIKQKYHQVPWKDMAGMRDRLIHFYFGVKYDLVWNAITTVIPRIKPLINKILEDFGRLRRIDKNENP
;
A
#
# COMPACT_ATOMS: atom_id res chain seq x y z
N MET A 1 -1.81 -5.50 0.79
CA MET A 1 -2.56 -4.74 1.80
C MET A 1 -3.27 -5.66 2.79
N GLU A 2 -3.78 -6.82 2.35
CA GLU A 2 -4.47 -7.81 3.21
C GLU A 2 -3.68 -8.24 4.46
N ALA A 3 -2.37 -8.44 4.33
CA ALA A 3 -1.53 -8.77 5.49
C ALA A 3 -1.57 -7.69 6.58
N ILE A 4 -1.56 -6.41 6.20
CA ILE A 4 -1.65 -5.28 7.14
C ILE A 4 -3.00 -5.34 7.86
N GLU A 5 -4.11 -5.48 7.11
CA GLU A 5 -5.46 -5.60 7.67
C GLU A 5 -5.60 -6.80 8.62
N LYS A 6 -4.96 -7.93 8.30
CA LYS A 6 -4.92 -9.10 9.17
C LYS A 6 -4.17 -8.82 10.47
N PHE A 7 -3.03 -8.14 10.41
CA PHE A 7 -2.21 -7.85 11.59
C PHE A 7 -2.87 -6.89 12.57
N VAL A 8 -3.72 -5.99 12.08
CA VAL A 8 -4.40 -4.96 12.89
C VAL A 8 -5.85 -5.28 13.24
N ARG A 9 -6.34 -6.47 12.87
CA ARG A 9 -7.74 -6.85 13.11
C ARG A 9 -8.01 -6.93 14.62
N GLY A 10 -8.98 -6.14 15.09
CA GLY A 10 -9.36 -6.09 16.51
C GLY A 10 -8.29 -5.45 17.41
N VAL A 11 -7.34 -4.73 16.83
CA VAL A 11 -6.27 -4.04 17.53
C VAL A 11 -6.56 -2.55 17.51
N ASP A 12 -6.36 -1.86 18.63
CA ASP A 12 -6.40 -0.40 18.70
C ASP A 12 -4.98 0.20 18.58
N LEU A 13 -4.93 1.53 18.47
CA LEU A 13 -3.67 2.25 18.31
C LEU A 13 -2.69 2.02 19.47
N GLU A 14 -3.18 2.00 20.71
CA GLU A 14 -2.33 1.86 21.89
C GLU A 14 -1.74 0.45 22.00
N THR A 15 -2.53 -0.58 21.66
CA THR A 15 -2.04 -1.95 21.56
C THR A 15 -1.04 -2.09 20.40
N PHE A 16 -1.32 -1.45 19.27
CA PHE A 16 -0.41 -1.45 18.11
C PHE A 16 0.94 -0.81 18.43
N LYS A 17 0.95 0.32 19.16
CA LYS A 17 2.17 1.02 19.61
C LYS A 17 3.05 0.18 20.52
N LYS A 18 2.43 -0.61 21.41
CA LYS A 18 3.13 -1.41 22.42
C LYS A 18 3.61 -2.77 21.89
N ASP A 19 3.07 -3.23 20.76
CA ASP A 19 3.44 -4.49 20.13
C ASP A 19 4.50 -4.24 19.04
N ASP A 20 5.77 -4.32 19.44
CA ASP A 20 6.92 -4.08 18.56
C ASP A 20 6.93 -5.02 17.35
N MET A 21 6.62 -6.29 17.54
CA MET A 21 6.58 -7.27 16.46
C MET A 21 5.50 -6.93 15.44
N ARG A 22 4.26 -6.64 15.91
CA ARG A 22 3.14 -6.29 15.03
C ARG A 22 3.42 -5.00 14.27
N SER A 23 3.89 -3.97 14.97
CA SER A 23 4.16 -2.68 14.35
C SER A 23 5.30 -2.75 13.35
N SER A 24 6.41 -3.42 13.70
CA SER A 24 7.50 -3.70 12.78
C SER A 24 7.05 -4.48 11.53
N ALA A 25 6.19 -5.48 11.69
CA ALA A 25 5.63 -6.23 10.57
C ALA A 25 4.79 -5.36 9.63
N VAL A 26 3.93 -4.48 10.17
CA VAL A 26 3.12 -3.54 9.37
C VAL A 26 4.01 -2.52 8.66
N ILE A 27 4.97 -1.93 9.36
CA ILE A 27 5.91 -0.95 8.82
C ILE A 27 6.66 -1.56 7.64
N ARG A 28 7.16 -2.80 7.79
CA ARG A 28 7.82 -3.53 6.70
C ARG A 28 6.92 -3.72 5.48
N LYS A 29 5.61 -3.95 5.66
CA LYS A 29 4.66 -4.04 4.54
C LYS A 29 4.49 -2.70 3.83
N PHE A 30 4.48 -1.57 4.55
CA PHE A 30 4.46 -0.25 3.93
C PHE A 30 5.74 0.06 3.14
N GLU A 31 6.90 -0.33 3.65
CA GLU A 31 8.16 -0.20 2.90
C GLU A 31 8.12 -0.95 1.56
N ILE A 32 7.66 -2.21 1.59
CA ILE A 32 7.52 -3.04 0.38
C ILE A 32 6.54 -2.40 -0.61
N ILE A 33 5.41 -1.87 -0.14
CA ILE A 33 4.44 -1.19 -1.00
C ILE A 33 5.07 0.05 -1.65
N GLY A 34 5.80 0.86 -0.87
CA GLY A 34 6.47 2.05 -1.40
C GLY A 34 7.52 1.71 -2.45
N GLU A 35 8.35 0.69 -2.18
CA GLU A 35 9.37 0.25 -3.14
C GLU A 35 8.76 -0.33 -4.42
N ALA A 36 7.71 -1.15 -4.30
CA ALA A 36 6.98 -1.65 -5.46
C ALA A 36 6.36 -0.51 -6.28
N THR A 37 5.89 0.55 -5.62
CA THR A 37 5.27 1.71 -6.30
C THR A 37 6.28 2.49 -7.17
N LYS A 38 7.54 2.59 -6.74
CA LYS A 38 8.58 3.27 -7.54
C LYS A 38 8.79 2.60 -8.89
N ASN A 39 8.66 1.27 -8.93
CA ASN A 39 8.85 0.45 -10.12
C ASN A 39 7.63 0.42 -11.07
N ILE A 40 6.52 1.08 -10.72
CA ILE A 40 5.37 1.18 -11.62
C ILE A 40 5.72 2.13 -12.79
N PRO A 41 5.51 1.71 -14.05
CA PRO A 41 5.73 2.54 -15.23
C PRO A 41 4.92 3.85 -15.21
N GLU A 42 5.45 4.90 -15.84
CA GLU A 42 4.87 6.24 -15.78
C GLU A 42 3.55 6.36 -16.54
N ASP A 43 3.41 5.65 -17.66
CA ASP A 43 2.16 5.55 -18.42
C ASP A 43 1.02 4.95 -17.56
N ILE A 44 1.33 3.95 -16.73
CA ILE A 44 0.37 3.38 -15.78
C ILE A 44 0.02 4.37 -14.68
N LYS A 45 1.01 5.09 -14.15
CA LYS A 45 0.78 6.13 -13.13
C LYS A 45 -0.13 7.25 -13.66
N GLN A 46 0.11 7.68 -14.90
CA GLN A 46 -0.70 8.70 -15.59
C GLN A 46 -2.12 8.19 -15.86
N LYS A 47 -2.26 6.97 -16.37
CA LYS A 47 -3.58 6.36 -16.65
C LYS A 47 -4.44 6.24 -15.40
N TYR A 48 -3.82 5.93 -14.25
CA TYR A 48 -4.53 5.77 -12.98
C TYR A 48 -4.13 6.85 -11.97
N HIS A 49 -4.21 8.12 -12.38
CA HIS A 49 -3.82 9.29 -11.60
C HIS A 49 -4.60 9.48 -10.28
N GLN A 50 -5.74 8.81 -10.11
CA GLN A 50 -6.51 8.82 -8.87
C GLN A 50 -5.80 8.09 -7.71
N VAL A 51 -4.83 7.23 -8.03
CA VAL A 51 -3.99 6.59 -7.02
C VAL A 51 -2.86 7.54 -6.63
N PRO A 52 -2.61 7.79 -5.34
CA PRO A 52 -1.61 8.73 -4.90
C PRO A 52 -0.20 8.10 -4.97
N TRP A 53 0.31 7.87 -6.18
CA TRP A 53 1.56 7.13 -6.42
C TRP A 53 2.78 7.74 -5.73
N LYS A 54 2.92 9.07 -5.79
CA LYS A 54 4.03 9.79 -5.16
C LYS A 54 4.04 9.58 -3.64
N ASP A 55 2.86 9.62 -3.05
CA ASP A 55 2.65 9.40 -1.62
C ASP A 55 2.99 7.97 -1.20
N MET A 56 2.54 6.98 -1.98
CA MET A 56 2.86 5.58 -1.73
C MET A 56 4.37 5.33 -1.83
N ALA A 57 5.05 5.88 -2.86
CA ALA A 57 6.50 5.76 -3.02
C ALA A 57 7.30 6.38 -1.85
N GLY A 58 6.82 7.50 -1.30
CA GLY A 58 7.41 8.20 -0.16
C GLY A 58 6.93 7.70 1.22
N MET A 59 6.29 6.54 1.32
CA MET A 59 5.79 6.02 2.60
C MET A 59 6.91 5.80 3.62
N ARG A 60 8.06 5.26 3.18
CA ARG A 60 9.22 5.05 4.06
C ARG A 60 9.63 6.36 4.73
N ASP A 61 9.87 7.40 3.93
CA ASP A 61 10.39 8.68 4.43
C ASP A 61 9.40 9.39 5.36
N ARG A 62 8.09 9.22 5.13
CA ARG A 62 7.05 9.86 5.95
C ARG A 62 6.74 9.12 7.26
N LEU A 63 6.72 7.79 7.22
CA LEU A 63 6.35 6.95 8.37
C LEU A 63 7.55 6.62 9.25
N ILE A 64 8.73 6.52 8.64
CA ILE A 64 9.98 6.08 9.25
C ILE A 64 11.00 7.18 9.01
N HIS A 65 10.97 8.20 9.88
CA HIS A 65 12.04 9.18 9.88
C HIS A 65 13.30 8.49 10.42
N PHE A 66 14.30 8.31 9.55
CA PHE A 66 15.61 7.86 9.98
C PHE A 66 16.06 8.72 11.17
N TYR A 67 16.48 8.06 12.25
CA TYR A 67 17.08 8.61 13.47
C TYR A 67 16.18 9.08 14.63
N PHE A 68 14.85 9.23 14.49
CA PHE A 68 14.01 9.81 15.58
C PHE A 68 12.78 9.00 16.01
N GLY A 69 12.57 7.79 15.46
CA GLY A 69 11.50 6.89 15.87
C GLY A 69 10.31 6.84 14.91
N VAL A 70 9.48 5.81 15.10
CA VAL A 70 8.30 5.53 14.27
C VAL A 70 7.19 6.53 14.60
N LYS A 71 6.61 7.17 13.58
CA LYS A 71 5.41 8.01 13.75
C LYS A 71 4.15 7.14 13.75
N TYR A 72 3.90 6.43 14.85
CA TYR A 72 2.82 5.44 14.96
C TYR A 72 1.44 6.00 14.60
N ASP A 73 1.14 7.26 14.92
CA ASP A 73 -0.15 7.86 14.58
C ASP A 73 -0.32 8.01 13.06
N LEU A 74 0.77 8.30 12.32
CA LEU A 74 0.75 8.34 10.86
C LEU A 74 0.63 6.94 10.26
N VAL A 75 1.31 5.95 10.85
CA VAL A 75 1.19 4.54 10.42
C VAL A 75 -0.25 4.09 10.62
N TRP A 76 -0.85 4.41 11.75
CA TRP A 76 -2.23 4.07 12.07
C TRP A 76 -3.22 4.76 11.13
N ASN A 77 -3.04 6.05 10.86
CA ASN A 77 -3.85 6.76 9.88
C ASN A 77 -3.74 6.13 8.47
N ALA A 78 -2.54 5.71 8.07
CA ALA A 78 -2.35 5.00 6.82
C ALA A 78 -3.14 3.67 6.78
N ILE A 79 -3.17 2.93 7.89
CA ILE A 79 -3.96 1.70 8.03
C ILE A 79 -5.46 1.98 7.95
N THR A 80 -5.96 2.94 8.72
CA THR A 80 -7.41 3.13 8.93
C THR A 80 -8.07 3.99 7.87
N THR A 81 -7.32 4.83 7.16
CA THR A 81 -7.88 5.81 6.23
C THR A 81 -7.35 5.63 4.82
N VAL A 82 -6.02 5.50 4.67
CA VAL A 82 -5.39 5.46 3.34
C VAL A 82 -5.59 4.10 2.67
N ILE A 83 -5.30 2.99 3.36
CA ILE A 83 -5.46 1.64 2.79
C ILE A 83 -6.90 1.38 2.29
N PRO A 84 -7.97 1.66 3.07
CA PRO A 84 -9.34 1.44 2.61
C PRO A 84 -9.70 2.23 1.35
N ARG A 85 -9.12 3.42 1.17
CA ARG A 85 -9.33 4.25 -0.02
C ARG A 85 -8.55 3.74 -1.24
N ILE A 86 -7.31 3.28 -1.05
CA ILE A 86 -6.43 2.88 -2.16
C ILE A 86 -6.68 1.45 -2.63
N LYS A 87 -6.97 0.52 -1.71
CA LYS A 87 -7.12 -0.91 -2.04
C LYS A 87 -8.14 -1.18 -3.16
N PRO A 88 -9.35 -0.56 -3.19
CA PRO A 88 -10.29 -0.75 -4.29
C PRO A 88 -9.76 -0.26 -5.64
N LEU A 89 -8.99 0.84 -5.65
CA LEU A 89 -8.39 1.38 -6.86
C LEU A 89 -7.34 0.42 -7.43
N ILE A 90 -6.50 -0.16 -6.58
CA ILE A 90 -5.50 -1.15 -6.99
C ILE A 90 -6.19 -2.42 -7.51
N ASN A 91 -7.25 -2.89 -6.86
CA ASN A 91 -8.02 -4.04 -7.35
C ASN A 91 -8.61 -3.79 -8.74
N LYS A 92 -9.19 -2.60 -8.97
CA LYS A 92 -9.69 -2.22 -10.29
C LYS A 92 -8.58 -2.26 -11.36
N ILE A 93 -7.40 -1.73 -11.04
CA ILE A 93 -6.24 -1.78 -11.94
C ILE A 93 -5.88 -3.22 -12.30
N LEU A 94 -5.81 -4.11 -11.30
CA LEU A 94 -5.51 -5.53 -11.51
C LEU A 94 -6.57 -6.23 -12.38
N GLU A 95 -7.85 -5.90 -12.18
CA GLU A 95 -8.95 -6.40 -13.02
C GLU A 95 -8.83 -5.92 -14.47
N ASP A 96 -8.53 -4.63 -14.68
CA ASP A 96 -8.36 -4.04 -16.02
C ASP A 96 -7.22 -4.75 -16.77
N PHE A 97 -6.07 -4.99 -16.12
CA PHE A 97 -4.97 -5.77 -16.70
C PHE A 97 -5.32 -7.24 -16.91
N GLY A 98 -6.12 -7.84 -16.01
CA GLY A 98 -6.58 -9.21 -16.14
C GLY A 98 -7.52 -9.40 -17.33
N ARG A 99 -8.35 -8.40 -17.65
CA ARG A 99 -9.22 -8.39 -18.84
C ARG A 99 -8.42 -8.22 -20.13
N LEU A 100 -7.45 -7.29 -20.16
CA LEU A 100 -6.58 -7.07 -21.32
C LEU A 100 -5.84 -8.36 -21.74
N ARG A 101 -5.21 -9.06 -20.78
CA ARG A 101 -4.53 -10.33 -21.06
C ARG A 101 -5.44 -11.46 -21.56
N ARG A 102 -6.76 -11.39 -21.31
CA ARG A 102 -7.72 -12.37 -21.83
C ARG A 102 -8.16 -12.04 -23.26
N ILE A 103 -8.24 -10.76 -23.61
CA ILE A 103 -8.54 -10.31 -24.98
C ILE A 103 -7.38 -10.67 -25.90
N ASP A 104 -6.13 -10.37 -25.51
CA ASP A 104 -4.94 -10.68 -26.32
C ASP A 104 -4.77 -12.18 -26.61
N LYS A 105 -5.26 -13.06 -25.72
CA LYS A 105 -5.23 -14.51 -25.91
C LYS A 105 -6.33 -15.05 -26.84
N ASN A 106 -7.40 -14.29 -27.04
CA ASN A 106 -8.54 -14.68 -27.88
C ASN A 106 -8.42 -14.17 -29.32
N GLU A 107 -7.42 -13.34 -29.63
CA GLU A 107 -7.19 -12.75 -30.97
C GLU A 107 -6.03 -13.39 -31.75
N ASN A 108 -5.41 -14.47 -31.25
CA ASN A 108 -4.38 -15.20 -31.99
C ASN A 108 -4.66 -16.72 -31.98
N PRO A 109 -5.42 -17.25 -32.96
CA PRO A 109 -5.66 -18.68 -33.13
C PRO A 109 -4.44 -19.46 -33.64
#